data_AF-A0A1F3MLB7-F1
#
_entry.id   AF-A0A1F3MLB7-F1
#
_cell.length_a   1.000
_cell.length_b   1.000
_cell.length_c   1.000
_cell.angle_alpha   90.00
_cell.angle_beta   90.00
_cell.angle_gamma   90.00
#
_symmetry.space_group_name_H-M   'P 1'
#
loop_
_entity.id
_entity.type
_entity.pdbx_description
1 polymer ?
#
loop_
_entity_poly.entity_id
_entity_poly.type
_entity_poly.pdbx_seq_one_letter_code
_entity_poly.pdbx_strand_id
1 'polypeptide(L)'
;MVLMLLIVILLGCSPEPPVQPVARVSVFPAEGDSLTVFQMDGFNMEDFRKHGLTLRYRWDTESDGIWETPFSFDPRYARHYPGNGIYKVTLEIESIEGLRDTATCSVIVRDIIKDSVITDERDGNRYKVAYIYNFWWMSEELRIGYRLEPSSLPTDNDIPEYYSQTGNESGNNNYTAYYTWNELTYYGRDSINGICPPGWRLPNINDFRWLINHKWLTPDSKQYLGPGGLWGTDIKMTGAFVFTRISWTGQGIWTEWWINPAYKDRILPEYFTAKVNLDYRIKINYTGNRNDLSNYYWWKPEWGVINYDKLALPVRCVKKTL
;
A
#
# COMPACT_ATOMS: atom_id res chain seq x y z
N MET A 1 22.99 3.62 83.50
CA MET A 1 23.26 3.34 82.08
C MET A 1 21.98 2.76 81.49
N VAL A 2 21.15 3.61 80.86
CA VAL A 2 19.88 3.18 80.26
C VAL A 2 20.17 2.90 78.79
N LEU A 3 20.09 1.63 78.39
CA LEU A 3 20.32 1.19 77.02
C LEU A 3 19.04 1.43 76.23
N MET A 4 19.03 2.47 75.40
CA MET A 4 17.90 2.79 74.52
C MET A 4 17.97 1.88 73.30
N LEU A 5 17.04 0.93 73.20
CA LEU A 5 16.92 0.01 72.07
C LEU A 5 16.32 0.78 70.89
N LEU A 6 17.14 1.11 69.89
CA LEU A 6 16.69 1.73 68.65
C LEU A 6 16.04 0.66 67.77
N ILE A 7 14.70 0.60 67.76
CA ILE A 7 13.95 -0.27 66.84
C ILE A 7 13.98 0.38 65.46
N VAL A 8 14.87 -0.12 64.59
CA VAL A 8 14.87 0.21 63.16
C VAL A 8 13.74 -0.59 62.51
N ILE A 9 12.61 0.06 62.27
CA ILE A 9 11.53 -0.50 61.46
C ILE A 9 12.00 -0.45 60.00
N LEU A 10 12.49 -1.58 59.49
CA LEU A 10 12.69 -1.78 58.06
C LEU A 10 11.30 -1.80 57.41
N LEU A 11 10.84 -0.65 56.92
CA LEU A 11 9.74 -0.57 55.96
C LEU A 11 10.24 -1.17 54.64
N GLY A 12 10.22 -2.50 54.54
CA GLY A 12 10.35 -3.19 53.27
C GLY A 12 9.14 -2.83 52.41
N CYS A 13 9.35 -2.06 51.35
CA CYS A 13 8.34 -1.89 50.31
C CYS A 13 8.21 -3.23 49.60
N SER A 14 7.18 -4.02 49.91
CA SER A 14 6.86 -5.20 49.11
C SER A 14 6.40 -4.73 47.74
N PRO A 15 6.98 -5.22 46.62
CA PRO A 15 6.50 -4.87 45.29
C PRO A 15 5.01 -5.23 45.20
N GLU A 16 4.21 -4.32 44.63
CA GLU A 16 2.80 -4.58 44.38
C GLU A 16 2.63 -5.83 43.50
N PRO A 17 1.57 -6.63 43.70
CA PRO A 17 1.32 -7.79 42.86
C PRO A 17 1.13 -7.36 41.40
N PRO A 18 1.60 -8.17 40.43
CA PRO A 18 1.47 -7.84 39.03
C PRO A 18 -0.01 -7.78 38.62
N VAL A 19 -0.36 -6.80 37.79
CA VAL A 19 -1.73 -6.56 37.32
C VAL A 19 -2.06 -7.56 36.20
N GLN A 20 -3.24 -8.19 36.25
CA GLN A 20 -3.71 -9.10 35.21
C GLN A 20 -4.03 -8.32 33.92
N PRO A 21 -3.43 -8.66 32.76
CA PRO A 21 -3.75 -8.04 31.49
C PRO A 21 -5.12 -8.52 30.98
N VAL A 22 -5.79 -7.70 30.15
CA VAL A 22 -7.13 -8.01 29.61
C VAL A 22 -7.13 -7.99 28.08
N ALA A 23 -7.26 -9.17 27.49
CA ALA A 23 -7.27 -9.39 26.05
C ALA A 23 -8.56 -8.83 25.42
N ARG A 24 -8.39 -8.15 24.28
CA ARG A 24 -9.48 -7.76 23.39
C ARG A 24 -9.03 -8.02 21.97
N VAL A 25 -9.93 -8.54 21.15
CA VAL A 25 -9.66 -8.79 19.73
C VAL A 25 -10.77 -8.18 18.89
N SER A 26 -10.37 -7.54 17.78
CA SER A 26 -11.29 -7.01 16.78
C SER A 26 -10.79 -7.37 15.38
N VAL A 27 -11.71 -7.59 14.45
CA VAL A 27 -11.37 -7.87 13.05
C VAL A 27 -12.15 -6.94 12.11
N PHE A 28 -11.47 -6.44 11.08
CA PHE A 28 -12.05 -5.61 10.04
C PHE A 28 -11.59 -6.06 8.64
N PRO A 29 -12.49 -6.13 7.65
CA PRO A 29 -13.94 -6.25 7.85
C PRO A 29 -14.26 -7.54 8.60
N ALA A 30 -15.41 -7.64 9.28
CA ALA A 30 -15.82 -8.90 9.94
C ALA A 30 -16.28 -9.96 8.93
N GLU A 31 -16.57 -9.55 7.70
CA GLU A 31 -17.05 -10.38 6.60
C GLU A 31 -16.39 -9.98 5.28
N GLY A 32 -16.05 -10.96 4.45
CA GLY A 32 -15.45 -10.76 3.13
C GLY A 32 -15.41 -12.04 2.31
N ASP A 33 -14.63 -12.05 1.24
CA ASP A 33 -14.33 -13.23 0.41
C ASP A 33 -12.85 -13.65 0.57
N SER A 34 -12.40 -14.66 -0.16
CA SER A 34 -11.00 -15.13 -0.07
C SER A 34 -9.96 -14.12 -0.60
N LEU A 35 -10.40 -13.07 -1.31
CA LEU A 35 -9.54 -11.95 -1.74
C LEU A 35 -9.50 -10.82 -0.71
N THR A 36 -10.37 -10.86 0.29
CA THR A 36 -10.45 -9.84 1.32
C THR A 36 -9.31 -10.00 2.32
N VAL A 37 -8.61 -8.90 2.61
CA VAL A 37 -7.60 -8.85 3.67
C VAL A 37 -8.30 -8.58 4.99
N PHE A 38 -8.27 -9.56 5.87
CA PHE A 38 -8.83 -9.44 7.21
C PHE A 38 -7.75 -8.91 8.15
N GLN A 39 -8.08 -7.84 8.85
CA GLN A 39 -7.19 -7.09 9.72
C GLN A 39 -7.59 -7.24 11.17
N MET A 40 -6.70 -7.79 11.98
CA MET A 40 -6.94 -8.20 13.36
C MET A 40 -6.18 -7.29 14.31
N ASP A 41 -6.89 -6.58 15.18
CA ASP A 41 -6.32 -5.60 16.08
C ASP A 41 -6.63 -5.99 17.53
N GLY A 42 -5.55 -6.24 18.28
CA GLY A 42 -5.56 -6.61 19.69
C GLY A 42 -5.35 -5.44 20.64
N PHE A 43 -5.23 -4.20 20.14
CA PHE A 43 -4.89 -3.06 20.96
C PHE A 43 -6.02 -2.71 21.93
N ASN A 44 -5.70 -2.67 23.22
CA ASN A 44 -6.60 -2.25 24.28
C ASN A 44 -6.00 -1.03 25.00
N MET A 45 -6.66 0.13 24.90
CA MET A 45 -6.17 1.39 25.48
C MET A 45 -6.07 1.34 27.02
N GLU A 46 -7.00 0.64 27.69
CA GLU A 46 -6.95 0.52 29.15
C GLU A 46 -5.76 -0.33 29.60
N ASP A 47 -5.50 -1.41 28.87
CA ASP A 47 -4.38 -2.31 29.14
C ASP A 47 -3.04 -1.66 28.79
N PHE A 48 -2.99 -0.94 27.67
CA PHE A 48 -1.85 -0.12 27.28
C PHE A 48 -1.53 0.96 28.33
N ARG A 49 -2.52 1.56 29.01
CA ARG A 49 -2.24 2.53 30.09
C ARG A 49 -1.61 1.89 31.32
N LYS A 50 -1.92 0.62 31.60
CA LYS A 50 -1.41 -0.13 32.76
C LYS A 50 -0.05 -0.76 32.48
N HIS A 51 0.12 -1.33 31.29
CA HIS A 51 1.28 -2.14 30.92
C HIS A 51 2.17 -1.48 29.86
N GLY A 52 1.68 -0.51 29.09
CA GLY A 52 2.45 0.18 28.04
C GLY A 52 2.91 -0.77 26.93
N LEU A 53 4.15 -0.60 26.48
CA LEU A 53 4.81 -1.45 25.48
C LEU A 53 5.32 -2.79 26.04
N THR A 54 4.94 -3.18 27.26
CA THR A 54 5.43 -4.43 27.87
C THR A 54 4.58 -5.66 27.54
N LEU A 55 3.42 -5.46 26.90
CA LEU A 55 2.56 -6.54 26.42
C LEU A 55 3.06 -7.08 25.09
N ARG A 56 3.08 -8.41 24.98
CA ARG A 56 3.32 -9.13 23.73
C ARG A 56 2.05 -9.83 23.28
N TYR A 57 1.89 -9.96 21.97
CA TYR A 57 0.70 -10.47 21.28
C TYR A 57 1.09 -11.64 20.38
N ARG A 58 0.27 -12.68 20.34
CA ARG A 58 0.35 -13.73 19.32
C ARG A 58 -1.02 -14.19 18.85
N TRP A 59 -1.08 -14.70 17.63
CA TRP A 59 -2.31 -14.98 16.91
C TRP A 59 -2.43 -16.45 16.55
N ASP A 60 -3.60 -17.02 16.87
CA ASP A 60 -4.12 -18.28 16.34
C ASP A 60 -5.39 -17.91 15.57
N THR A 61 -5.32 -18.00 14.25
CA THR A 61 -6.29 -17.42 13.33
C THR A 61 -7.33 -18.41 12.83
N GLU A 62 -7.21 -19.66 13.27
CA GLU A 62 -8.19 -20.73 13.05
C GLU A 62 -8.71 -21.34 14.37
N SER A 63 -8.15 -20.90 15.50
CA SER A 63 -8.40 -21.36 16.86
C SER A 63 -8.21 -22.87 17.03
N ASP A 64 -7.22 -23.44 16.33
CA ASP A 64 -6.92 -24.88 16.31
C ASP A 64 -5.83 -25.27 17.33
N GLY A 65 -5.29 -24.29 18.07
CA GLY A 65 -4.23 -24.47 19.06
C GLY A 65 -2.82 -24.34 18.47
N ILE A 66 -2.69 -24.10 17.16
CA ILE A 66 -1.44 -23.78 16.47
C ILE A 66 -1.38 -22.26 16.31
N TRP A 67 -0.26 -21.66 16.71
CA TRP A 67 -0.07 -20.20 16.64
C TRP A 67 0.63 -19.82 15.34
N GLU A 68 0.00 -19.03 14.48
CA GLU A 68 0.62 -18.52 13.24
C GLU A 68 1.76 -17.56 13.52
N THR A 69 1.74 -16.89 14.67
CA THR A 69 2.77 -15.93 15.04
C THR A 69 3.45 -16.28 16.35
N PRO A 70 4.76 -16.01 16.48
CA PRO A 70 5.37 -15.89 17.80
C PRO A 70 4.82 -14.64 18.52
N PHE A 71 5.12 -14.53 19.82
CA PHE A 71 4.86 -13.31 20.58
C PHE A 71 5.65 -12.12 20.01
N SER A 72 4.97 -11.01 19.76
CA SER A 72 5.57 -9.75 19.29
C SER A 72 4.95 -8.54 20.00
N PHE A 73 5.56 -7.36 19.90
CA PHE A 73 4.98 -6.12 20.44
C PHE A 73 3.96 -5.45 19.51
N ASP A 74 3.78 -5.97 18.28
CA ASP A 74 2.77 -5.43 17.36
C ASP A 74 1.41 -6.08 17.67
N PRO A 75 0.40 -5.31 18.12
CA PRO A 75 -0.93 -5.83 18.41
C PRO A 75 -1.75 -6.10 17.13
N ARG A 76 -1.11 -6.13 15.96
CA ARG A 76 -1.79 -6.20 14.67
C ARG A 76 -1.34 -7.41 13.89
N TYR A 77 -2.29 -8.06 13.23
CA TYR A 77 -2.04 -9.12 12.27
C TYR A 77 -3.03 -9.06 11.13
N ALA A 78 -2.64 -9.47 9.93
CA ALA A 78 -3.53 -9.49 8.79
C ALA A 78 -3.29 -10.72 7.93
N ARG A 79 -4.37 -11.29 7.37
CA ARG A 79 -4.30 -12.44 6.47
C ARG A 79 -5.50 -12.52 5.52
N HIS A 80 -5.36 -13.40 4.52
CA HIS A 80 -6.48 -13.98 3.80
C HIS A 80 -6.87 -15.33 4.39
N TYR A 81 -8.07 -15.76 4.02
CA TYR A 81 -8.57 -17.10 4.28
C TYR A 81 -8.84 -17.83 2.95
N PRO A 82 -8.56 -19.14 2.87
CA PRO A 82 -8.50 -19.86 1.60
C PRO A 82 -9.86 -20.10 0.94
N GLY A 83 -10.96 -20.07 1.69
CA GLY A 83 -12.27 -20.38 1.14
C GLY A 83 -13.43 -20.00 2.06
N ASN A 84 -14.63 -20.28 1.58
CA ASN A 84 -15.86 -20.01 2.30
C ASN A 84 -15.88 -20.74 3.65
N GLY A 85 -16.21 -20.02 4.71
CA GLY A 85 -16.28 -20.56 6.05
C GLY A 85 -16.39 -19.49 7.13
N ILE A 86 -16.64 -19.95 8.36
CA ILE A 86 -16.55 -19.11 9.55
C ILE A 86 -15.28 -19.51 10.28
N TYR A 87 -14.32 -18.59 10.35
CA TYR A 87 -13.03 -18.78 11.02
C TYR A 87 -13.08 -18.15 12.40
N LYS A 88 -12.48 -18.81 13.40
CA LYS A 88 -12.32 -18.26 14.74
C LYS A 88 -10.90 -17.75 14.90
N VAL A 89 -10.77 -16.52 15.40
CA VAL A 89 -9.47 -15.89 15.66
C VAL A 89 -9.30 -15.71 17.14
N THR A 90 -8.27 -16.32 17.71
CA THR A 90 -7.86 -16.22 19.10
C THR A 90 -6.57 -15.42 19.20
N LEU A 91 -6.63 -14.34 19.97
CA LEU A 91 -5.48 -13.56 20.41
C LEU A 91 -5.07 -14.06 21.80
N GLU A 92 -3.78 -14.27 22.03
CA GLU A 92 -3.21 -14.33 23.39
C GLU A 92 -2.27 -13.15 23.61
N ILE A 93 -2.39 -12.55 24.79
CA ILE A 93 -1.48 -11.53 25.28
C ILE A 93 -0.67 -12.03 26.45
N GLU A 94 0.56 -11.54 26.59
CA GLU A 94 1.48 -11.89 27.67
C GLU A 94 2.18 -10.64 28.20
N SER A 95 2.12 -10.43 29.52
CA SER A 95 2.89 -9.39 30.22
C SER A 95 4.34 -9.81 30.45
N ILE A 96 5.21 -8.88 30.88
CA ILE A 96 6.62 -9.20 31.16
C ILE A 96 6.79 -10.13 32.38
N GLU A 97 5.80 -10.11 33.28
CA GLU A 97 5.70 -10.99 34.46
C GLU A 97 5.13 -12.39 34.11
N GLY A 98 4.82 -12.64 32.84
CA GLY A 98 4.32 -13.92 32.35
C GLY A 98 2.83 -14.16 32.58
N LEU A 99 2.07 -13.13 32.99
CA LEU A 99 0.61 -13.22 33.07
C LEU A 99 0.03 -13.22 31.66
N ARG A 100 -0.99 -14.06 31.43
CA ARG A 100 -1.62 -14.23 30.12
C ARG A 100 -3.12 -14.09 30.19
N ASP A 101 -3.69 -13.66 29.06
CA ASP A 101 -5.13 -13.67 28.82
C ASP A 101 -5.41 -13.90 27.33
N THR A 102 -6.61 -14.37 27.00
CA THR A 102 -7.02 -14.69 25.62
C THR A 102 -8.36 -14.07 25.26
N ALA A 103 -8.54 -13.69 23.99
CA ALA A 103 -9.82 -13.26 23.46
C ALA A 103 -10.05 -13.84 22.07
N THR A 104 -11.31 -14.20 21.77
CA THR A 104 -11.68 -14.81 20.49
C THR A 104 -12.78 -14.02 19.77
N CYS A 105 -12.72 -13.94 18.45
CA CYS A 105 -13.78 -13.44 17.58
C CYS A 105 -13.95 -14.32 16.33
N SER A 106 -14.87 -13.94 15.44
CA SER A 106 -15.14 -14.69 14.21
C SER A 106 -14.99 -13.83 12.96
N VAL A 107 -14.52 -14.45 11.89
CA VAL A 107 -14.43 -13.91 10.55
C VAL A 107 -15.31 -14.75 9.63
N ILE A 108 -16.16 -14.09 8.84
CA ILE A 108 -17.03 -14.75 7.87
C ILE A 108 -16.42 -14.57 6.48
N VAL A 109 -16.07 -15.68 5.84
CA VAL A 109 -15.55 -15.71 4.48
C VAL A 109 -16.61 -16.34 3.59
N ARG A 110 -17.01 -15.63 2.54
CA ARG A 110 -17.98 -16.10 1.55
C ARG A 110 -17.26 -16.53 0.27
N ASP A 111 -18.02 -17.15 -0.62
CA ASP A 111 -17.56 -17.41 -1.98
C ASP A 111 -17.13 -16.10 -2.66
N ILE A 112 -16.16 -16.21 -3.57
CA ILE A 112 -15.64 -15.06 -4.31
C ILE A 112 -16.79 -14.42 -5.10
N ILE A 113 -17.13 -13.17 -4.75
CA ILE A 113 -18.16 -12.37 -5.44
C ILE A 113 -17.50 -11.39 -6.44
N LYS A 114 -16.17 -11.35 -6.48
CA LYS A 114 -15.39 -10.26 -7.05
C LYS A 114 -14.34 -10.77 -8.02
N ASP A 115 -14.40 -10.31 -9.27
CA ASP A 115 -13.41 -10.63 -10.29
C ASP A 115 -12.05 -10.02 -9.93
N SER A 116 -11.02 -10.86 -9.73
CA SER A 116 -9.63 -10.41 -9.53
C SER A 116 -8.89 -10.14 -10.84
N VAL A 117 -9.58 -10.26 -11.97
CA VAL A 117 -9.05 -10.00 -13.30
C VAL A 117 -10.10 -9.24 -14.10
N ILE A 118 -9.68 -8.16 -14.77
CA ILE A 118 -10.50 -7.49 -15.78
C ILE A 118 -9.93 -7.76 -17.17
N THR A 119 -10.79 -7.68 -18.18
CA THR A 119 -10.39 -7.64 -19.58
C THR A 119 -10.72 -6.25 -20.11
N ASP A 120 -9.73 -5.56 -20.67
CA ASP A 120 -9.96 -4.30 -21.37
C ASP A 120 -10.56 -4.61 -22.75
N GLU A 121 -11.79 -4.17 -22.98
CA GLU A 121 -12.53 -4.46 -24.22
C GLU A 121 -11.93 -3.79 -25.45
N ARG A 122 -11.06 -2.78 -25.26
CA ARG A 122 -10.46 -2.01 -26.35
C ARG A 122 -9.34 -2.76 -27.06
N ASP A 123 -8.65 -3.66 -26.36
CA ASP A 123 -7.48 -4.39 -26.88
C ASP A 123 -7.43 -5.88 -26.47
N GLY A 124 -8.35 -6.35 -25.63
CA GLY A 124 -8.40 -7.73 -25.13
C GLY A 124 -7.37 -8.03 -24.04
N ASN A 125 -6.58 -7.06 -23.59
CA ASN A 125 -5.60 -7.27 -22.54
C ASN A 125 -6.29 -7.58 -21.21
N ARG A 126 -5.74 -8.57 -20.49
CA ARG A 126 -6.20 -8.94 -19.16
C ARG A 126 -5.29 -8.35 -18.10
N TYR A 127 -5.89 -7.83 -17.03
CA TYR A 127 -5.18 -7.20 -15.92
C TYR A 127 -5.67 -7.75 -14.59
N LYS A 128 -4.75 -8.15 -13.73
CA LYS A 128 -5.03 -8.43 -12.33
C LYS A 128 -5.43 -7.13 -11.62
N VAL A 129 -6.44 -7.26 -10.75
CA VAL A 129 -6.97 -6.15 -9.95
C VAL A 129 -7.12 -6.57 -8.50
N ALA A 130 -6.84 -5.63 -7.61
CA ALA A 130 -6.94 -5.79 -6.17
C ALA A 130 -8.10 -4.96 -5.61
N TYR A 131 -8.94 -5.59 -4.79
CA TYR A 131 -10.00 -4.88 -4.07
C TYR A 131 -9.49 -4.39 -2.71
N ILE A 132 -9.39 -3.08 -2.56
CA ILE A 132 -8.86 -2.40 -1.39
C ILE A 132 -9.87 -1.34 -0.98
N TYR A 133 -10.64 -1.61 0.07
CA TYR A 133 -11.54 -0.65 0.73
C TYR A 133 -12.46 0.13 -0.22
N ASN A 134 -13.29 -0.58 -0.99
CA ASN A 134 -14.25 -0.01 -1.95
C ASN A 134 -13.63 0.57 -3.22
N PHE A 135 -12.34 0.34 -3.43
CA PHE A 135 -11.67 0.61 -4.67
C PHE A 135 -11.07 -0.67 -5.26
N TRP A 136 -11.29 -0.84 -6.53
CA TRP A 136 -10.49 -1.70 -7.36
C TRP A 136 -9.25 -0.93 -7.80
N TRP A 137 -8.08 -1.53 -7.62
CA TRP A 137 -6.79 -1.05 -8.08
C TRP A 137 -6.25 -2.01 -9.12
N MET A 138 -5.71 -1.50 -10.22
CA MET A 138 -4.90 -2.35 -11.08
C MET A 138 -3.64 -2.80 -10.35
N SER A 139 -3.43 -4.11 -10.30
CA SER A 139 -2.22 -4.74 -9.76
C SER A 139 -1.09 -4.81 -10.78
N GLU A 140 -1.42 -4.57 -12.05
CA GLU A 140 -0.52 -4.57 -13.19
C GLU A 140 -0.59 -3.23 -13.90
N GLU A 141 0.51 -2.82 -14.52
CA GLU A 141 0.55 -1.58 -15.29
C GLU A 141 -0.29 -1.72 -16.57
N LEU A 142 -1.13 -0.72 -16.85
CA LEU A 142 -1.92 -0.61 -18.08
C LEU A 142 -0.97 -0.61 -19.29
N ARG A 143 -1.31 -1.34 -20.36
CA ARG A 143 -0.49 -1.52 -21.57
C ARG A 143 -1.33 -1.43 -22.85
N ILE A 144 -2.07 -0.33 -22.96
CA ILE A 144 -2.92 -0.03 -24.13
C ILE A 144 -2.19 0.84 -25.16
N GLY A 145 -2.48 0.60 -26.45
CA GLY A 145 -2.10 1.48 -27.54
C GLY A 145 -0.84 1.06 -28.29
N TYR A 146 -0.11 2.02 -28.84
CA TYR A 146 1.03 1.79 -29.71
C TYR A 146 2.36 1.99 -28.98
N ARG A 147 3.27 1.05 -29.16
CA ARG A 147 4.62 1.13 -28.60
C ARG A 147 5.50 2.02 -29.47
N LEU A 148 6.06 3.06 -28.88
CA LEU A 148 7.05 3.93 -29.50
C LEU A 148 8.46 3.35 -29.40
N GLU A 149 9.26 3.63 -30.43
CA GLU A 149 10.71 3.56 -30.33
C GLU A 149 11.22 4.63 -29.35
N PRO A 150 12.29 4.35 -28.57
CA PRO A 150 12.77 5.29 -27.55
C PRO A 150 13.11 6.70 -28.07
N SER A 151 13.49 6.84 -29.36
CA SER A 151 13.80 8.12 -30.00
C SER A 151 12.59 8.83 -30.63
N SER A 152 11.43 8.17 -30.69
CA SER A 152 10.20 8.75 -31.23
C SER A 152 9.51 9.62 -30.19
N LEU A 153 8.85 10.68 -30.64
CA LEU A 153 8.00 11.52 -29.80
C LEU A 153 6.54 11.07 -29.93
N PRO A 154 5.77 11.09 -28.83
CA PRO A 154 4.34 10.87 -28.89
C PRO A 154 3.63 12.04 -29.58
N THR A 155 2.45 11.79 -30.14
CA THR A 155 1.66 12.72 -30.94
C THR A 155 0.19 12.72 -30.55
N ASP A 156 -0.46 13.88 -30.64
CA ASP A 156 -1.90 14.02 -30.37
C ASP A 156 -2.72 13.46 -31.54
N ASN A 157 -2.90 12.13 -31.55
CA ASN A 157 -3.55 11.39 -32.63
C ASN A 157 -4.69 10.47 -32.14
N ASP A 158 -5.15 10.67 -30.89
CA ASP A 158 -6.16 9.85 -30.19
C ASP A 158 -5.83 8.35 -30.03
N ILE A 159 -4.62 7.93 -30.37
CA ILE A 159 -4.10 6.58 -30.13
C ILE A 159 -3.12 6.68 -28.96
N PRO A 160 -3.38 6.01 -27.81
CA PRO A 160 -2.44 6.02 -26.71
C PRO A 160 -1.06 5.52 -27.14
N GLU A 161 -0.02 6.27 -26.82
CA GLU A 161 1.36 5.92 -27.18
C GLU A 161 2.21 5.71 -25.93
N TYR A 162 3.01 4.64 -25.91
CA TYR A 162 3.82 4.29 -24.75
C TYR A 162 5.23 3.87 -25.10
N TYR A 163 6.14 4.10 -24.17
CA TYR A 163 7.46 3.48 -24.17
C TYR A 163 7.41 2.19 -23.38
N SER A 164 8.21 1.21 -23.76
CA SER A 164 8.36 -0.01 -22.97
C SER A 164 9.76 -0.57 -23.08
N GLN A 165 10.21 -1.20 -22.01
CA GLN A 165 11.40 -2.02 -22.03
C GLN A 165 11.01 -3.42 -22.50
N THR A 166 11.64 -3.94 -23.55
CA THR A 166 11.53 -5.37 -23.88
C THR A 166 12.16 -6.17 -22.75
N GLY A 167 11.37 -7.02 -22.10
CA GLY A 167 11.93 -8.03 -21.23
C GLY A 167 12.81 -8.96 -22.05
N ASN A 168 14.10 -9.06 -21.70
CA ASN A 168 14.84 -10.29 -21.93
C ASN A 168 14.22 -11.31 -20.98
N GLU A 169 13.36 -12.19 -21.51
CA GLU A 169 13.11 -13.58 -21.07
C GLU A 169 11.78 -14.08 -21.66
N SER A 170 11.90 -15.00 -22.61
CA SER A 170 11.04 -16.18 -22.75
C SER A 170 9.51 -16.00 -22.63
N GLY A 171 8.85 -15.66 -23.72
CA GLY A 171 7.51 -16.19 -24.05
C GLY A 171 6.29 -15.66 -23.30
N ASN A 172 6.43 -14.75 -22.33
CA ASN A 172 5.30 -14.03 -21.73
C ASN A 172 5.50 -12.52 -21.88
N ASN A 173 4.45 -11.79 -22.29
CA ASN A 173 4.41 -10.33 -22.49
C ASN A 173 4.69 -9.52 -21.19
N ASN A 174 5.87 -9.65 -20.62
CA ASN A 174 6.30 -9.02 -19.37
C ASN A 174 7.00 -7.67 -19.64
N TYR A 175 6.34 -6.75 -20.35
CA TYR A 175 6.83 -5.39 -20.48
C TYR A 175 5.90 -4.41 -19.76
N THR A 176 6.49 -3.45 -19.06
CA THR A 176 5.77 -2.31 -18.48
C THR A 176 5.65 -1.23 -19.55
N ALA A 177 4.44 -0.69 -19.73
CA ALA A 177 4.19 0.47 -20.58
C ALA A 177 4.31 1.75 -19.74
N TYR A 178 4.92 2.76 -20.33
CA TYR A 178 5.20 4.05 -19.70
C TYR A 178 4.63 5.16 -20.58
N TYR A 179 3.77 5.98 -19.99
CA TYR A 179 3.05 7.05 -20.68
C TYR A 179 3.51 8.41 -20.16
N THR A 180 3.65 9.37 -21.07
CA THR A 180 3.74 10.78 -20.69
C THR A 180 2.39 11.23 -20.11
N TRP A 181 2.37 12.33 -19.37
CA TRP A 181 1.11 12.83 -18.83
C TRP A 181 0.15 13.34 -19.92
N ASN A 182 0.68 13.91 -21.01
CA ASN A 182 -0.16 14.31 -22.14
C ASN A 182 -0.85 13.09 -22.74
N GLU A 183 -0.12 12.00 -23.00
CA GLU A 183 -0.74 10.78 -23.50
C GLU A 183 -1.76 10.20 -22.54
N LEU A 184 -1.39 10.14 -21.26
CA LEU A 184 -2.26 9.65 -20.20
C LEU A 184 -3.62 10.35 -20.14
N THR A 185 -3.67 11.64 -20.52
CA THR A 185 -4.84 12.52 -20.36
C THR A 185 -5.47 12.96 -21.67
N TYR A 186 -5.10 12.35 -22.80
CA TYR A 186 -5.49 12.82 -24.14
C TYR A 186 -5.21 14.32 -24.32
N TYR A 187 -3.96 14.71 -24.05
CA TYR A 187 -3.48 16.10 -24.11
C TYR A 187 -4.35 17.06 -23.26
N GLY A 188 -4.77 16.59 -22.09
CA GLY A 188 -5.58 17.34 -21.14
C GLY A 188 -7.09 17.33 -21.37
N ARG A 189 -7.59 16.66 -22.43
CA ARG A 189 -9.03 16.56 -22.72
C ARG A 189 -9.77 15.71 -21.69
N ASP A 190 -9.13 14.69 -21.13
CA ASP A 190 -9.68 13.89 -20.03
C ASP A 190 -8.60 13.59 -18.99
N SER A 191 -8.47 14.49 -18.01
CA SER A 191 -7.56 14.28 -16.88
C SER A 191 -8.14 13.38 -15.79
N ILE A 192 -9.44 13.04 -15.85
CA ILE A 192 -10.09 12.22 -14.82
C ILE A 192 -9.93 10.75 -15.18
N ASN A 193 -10.48 10.33 -16.32
CA ASN A 193 -10.42 8.95 -16.75
C ASN A 193 -9.14 8.66 -17.52
N GLY A 194 -8.71 9.60 -18.36
CA GLY A 194 -7.56 9.43 -19.23
C GLY A 194 -7.67 8.15 -20.07
N ILE A 195 -6.55 7.48 -20.29
CA ILE A 195 -6.49 6.22 -21.05
C ILE A 195 -7.01 4.99 -20.28
N CYS A 196 -7.54 5.14 -19.06
CA CYS A 196 -8.05 4.02 -18.29
C CYS A 196 -9.26 3.33 -18.97
N PRO A 197 -9.49 2.03 -18.72
CA PRO A 197 -10.63 1.31 -19.29
C PRO A 197 -11.97 1.94 -18.91
N PRO A 198 -13.05 1.70 -19.68
CA PRO A 198 -14.37 2.21 -19.35
C PRO A 198 -14.80 1.89 -17.91
N GLY A 199 -15.27 2.91 -17.19
CA GLY A 199 -15.63 2.81 -15.77
C GLY A 199 -14.45 2.81 -14.80
N TRP A 200 -13.21 2.89 -15.28
CA TRP A 200 -12.01 3.13 -14.50
C TRP A 200 -11.51 4.56 -14.73
N ARG A 201 -10.66 5.03 -13.82
CA ARG A 201 -10.07 6.35 -13.90
C ARG A 201 -8.63 6.38 -13.44
N LEU A 202 -7.93 7.47 -13.76
CA LEU A 202 -6.63 7.74 -13.18
C LEU A 202 -6.76 7.87 -11.66
N PRO A 203 -5.77 7.37 -10.89
CA PRO A 203 -5.74 7.61 -9.48
C PRO A 203 -5.51 9.11 -9.22
N ASN A 204 -6.11 9.60 -8.15
CA ASN A 204 -5.98 10.98 -7.71
C ASN A 204 -5.30 11.05 -6.34
N ILE A 205 -4.99 12.27 -5.92
CA ILE A 205 -4.31 12.53 -4.65
C ILE A 205 -5.05 11.95 -3.43
N ASN A 206 -6.38 11.92 -3.44
CA ASN A 206 -7.17 11.40 -2.33
C ASN A 206 -7.12 9.87 -2.26
N ASP A 207 -7.02 9.16 -3.39
CA ASP A 207 -6.86 7.71 -3.40
C ASP A 207 -5.57 7.29 -2.67
N PHE A 208 -4.47 7.99 -2.94
CA PHE A 208 -3.19 7.73 -2.29
C PHE A 208 -3.11 8.26 -0.85
N ARG A 209 -3.71 9.42 -0.54
CA ARG A 209 -3.80 9.91 0.85
C ARG A 209 -4.55 8.92 1.74
N TRP A 210 -5.59 8.29 1.21
CA TRP A 210 -6.31 7.24 1.92
C TRP A 210 -5.39 6.06 2.23
N LEU A 211 -4.63 5.55 1.24
CA LEU A 211 -3.65 4.49 1.46
C LEU A 211 -2.60 4.89 2.50
N ILE A 212 -1.95 6.05 2.32
CA ILE A 212 -0.85 6.54 3.17
C ILE A 212 -1.26 6.66 4.64
N ASN A 213 -2.48 7.16 4.90
CA ASN A 213 -2.96 7.36 6.26
C ASN A 213 -3.55 6.10 6.89
N HIS A 214 -3.54 4.97 6.17
CA HIS A 214 -4.10 3.74 6.69
C HIS A 214 -3.20 3.13 7.77
N LYS A 215 -3.78 2.84 8.94
CA LYS A 215 -3.04 2.41 10.14
C LYS A 215 -2.22 1.12 10.00
N TRP A 216 -2.41 0.39 8.90
CA TRP A 216 -1.73 -0.86 8.58
C TRP A 216 -0.50 -0.67 7.71
N LEU A 217 -0.38 0.47 7.03
CA LEU A 217 0.82 0.81 6.30
C LEU A 217 1.81 1.46 7.26
N THR A 218 2.83 0.71 7.65
CA THR A 218 3.98 1.21 8.41
C THR A 218 5.14 1.53 7.47
N PRO A 219 6.19 2.19 7.97
CA PRO A 219 7.54 1.90 7.51
C PRO A 219 7.73 0.40 7.20
N ASP A 220 8.16 0.05 6.00
CA ASP A 220 8.22 -1.35 5.51
C ASP A 220 6.86 -2.02 5.31
N SER A 221 6.15 -1.60 4.25
CA SER A 221 4.84 -2.15 3.88
C SER A 221 4.90 -3.27 2.83
N LYS A 222 6.05 -3.93 2.66
CA LYS A 222 6.24 -4.96 1.61
C LYS A 222 5.23 -6.10 1.71
N GLN A 223 4.94 -6.55 2.94
CA GLN A 223 3.98 -7.63 3.20
C GLN A 223 2.55 -7.31 2.73
N TYR A 224 2.21 -6.03 2.58
CA TYR A 224 0.91 -5.59 2.08
C TYR A 224 0.97 -5.29 0.59
N LEU A 225 1.94 -4.45 0.19
CA LEU A 225 1.93 -3.81 -1.13
C LEU A 225 2.80 -4.52 -2.18
N GLY A 226 3.78 -5.30 -1.75
CA GLY A 226 4.76 -5.92 -2.64
C GLY A 226 4.23 -7.11 -3.43
N PRO A 227 5.10 -7.71 -4.28
CA PRO A 227 4.77 -8.93 -5.01
C PRO A 227 4.38 -10.05 -4.06
N GLY A 228 3.19 -10.63 -4.24
CA GLY A 228 2.62 -11.64 -3.34
C GLY A 228 2.17 -11.08 -1.99
N GLY A 229 2.10 -9.75 -1.83
CA GLY A 229 1.62 -9.10 -0.63
C GLY A 229 0.11 -9.26 -0.46
N LEU A 230 -0.36 -9.09 0.78
CA LEU A 230 -1.75 -9.28 1.17
C LEU A 230 -2.72 -8.41 0.38
N TRP A 231 -2.34 -7.21 -0.04
CA TRP A 231 -3.31 -6.35 -0.75
C TRP A 231 -3.40 -6.69 -2.23
N GLY A 232 -2.65 -7.68 -2.71
CA GLY A 232 -2.68 -8.11 -4.10
C GLY A 232 -2.25 -7.03 -5.10
N THR A 233 -1.67 -5.92 -4.63
CA THR A 233 -1.23 -4.84 -5.51
C THR A 233 -0.01 -5.23 -6.32
N ASP A 234 0.81 -6.19 -5.86
CA ASP A 234 1.98 -6.67 -6.59
C ASP A 234 2.89 -5.53 -7.09
N ILE A 235 3.18 -4.54 -6.23
CA ILE A 235 3.96 -3.36 -6.63
C ILE A 235 5.40 -3.77 -6.95
N LYS A 236 5.83 -3.50 -8.18
CA LYS A 236 7.21 -3.69 -8.66
C LYS A 236 7.91 -2.34 -8.80
N MET A 237 9.22 -2.30 -8.56
CA MET A 237 10.03 -1.09 -8.68
C MET A 237 10.42 -0.83 -10.14
N THR A 238 9.47 -0.30 -10.92
CA THR A 238 9.57 -0.12 -12.37
C THR A 238 10.19 1.21 -12.80
N GLY A 239 10.65 2.06 -11.90
CA GLY A 239 11.30 3.32 -12.24
C GLY A 239 10.50 4.21 -13.20
N ALA A 240 11.23 4.86 -14.12
CA ALA A 240 10.66 5.70 -15.18
C ALA A 240 11.49 5.68 -16.46
N PHE A 241 10.89 6.15 -17.55
CA PHE A 241 11.60 6.50 -18.78
C PHE A 241 11.78 8.01 -18.89
N VAL A 242 13.02 8.46 -19.04
CA VAL A 242 13.40 9.86 -19.23
C VAL A 242 13.77 10.05 -20.69
N PHE A 243 12.86 10.60 -21.48
CA PHE A 243 13.04 10.64 -22.92
C PHE A 243 14.02 11.73 -23.38
N THR A 244 14.25 12.79 -22.59
CA THR A 244 15.31 13.79 -22.90
C THR A 244 16.71 13.19 -22.95
N ARG A 245 16.88 11.99 -22.38
CA ARG A 245 18.12 11.21 -22.40
C ARG A 245 17.96 9.87 -23.11
N ILE A 246 16.75 9.55 -23.57
CA ILE A 246 16.38 8.25 -24.13
C ILE A 246 16.87 7.14 -23.18
N SER A 247 16.57 7.28 -21.88
CA SER A 247 17.17 6.43 -20.84
C SER A 247 16.19 6.02 -19.75
N TRP A 248 16.37 4.82 -19.24
CA TRP A 248 15.65 4.28 -18.09
C TRP A 248 16.34 4.69 -16.78
N THR A 249 15.55 5.00 -15.74
CA THR A 249 16.06 5.36 -14.42
C THR A 249 15.23 4.73 -13.32
N GLY A 250 15.82 4.49 -12.15
CA GLY A 250 15.08 4.03 -10.96
C GLY A 250 14.64 2.56 -10.95
N GLN A 251 14.97 1.79 -11.99
CA GLN A 251 14.64 0.37 -12.09
C GLN A 251 15.18 -0.41 -10.90
N GLY A 252 14.34 -1.22 -10.27
CA GLY A 252 14.68 -2.00 -9.08
C GLY A 252 14.82 -1.17 -7.80
N ILE A 253 14.63 0.16 -7.84
CA ILE A 253 14.84 1.06 -6.69
C ILE A 253 13.53 1.69 -6.25
N TRP A 254 12.73 2.18 -7.19
CA TRP A 254 11.43 2.80 -6.91
C TRP A 254 10.44 2.55 -8.05
N THR A 255 9.17 2.82 -7.80
CA THR A 255 8.16 3.03 -8.85
C THR A 255 7.40 4.31 -8.57
N GLU A 256 6.86 4.92 -9.61
CA GLU A 256 6.20 6.21 -9.54
C GLU A 256 5.06 6.25 -10.54
N TRP A 257 3.90 6.73 -10.11
CA TRP A 257 2.71 6.87 -10.95
C TRP A 257 2.27 8.32 -11.01
N TRP A 258 1.76 8.70 -12.17
CA TRP A 258 1.01 9.93 -12.33
C TRP A 258 -0.26 9.90 -11.46
N ILE A 259 -0.54 11.01 -10.77
CA ILE A 259 -1.79 11.16 -10.01
C ILE A 259 -2.47 12.49 -10.35
N ASN A 260 -3.79 12.46 -10.46
CA ASN A 260 -4.58 13.67 -10.65
C ASN A 260 -4.71 14.46 -9.31
N PRO A 261 -4.43 15.78 -9.27
CA PRO A 261 -4.60 16.60 -8.07
C PRO A 261 -6.06 16.83 -7.62
N ALA A 262 -7.06 16.39 -8.40
CA ALA A 262 -8.50 16.44 -8.12
C ALA A 262 -9.15 17.85 -8.11
N TYR A 263 -8.42 18.93 -8.39
CA TYR A 263 -9.00 20.28 -8.51
C TYR A 263 -9.29 20.62 -9.99
N LYS A 264 -10.57 20.82 -10.32
CA LYS A 264 -11.07 21.03 -11.70
C LYS A 264 -10.65 22.33 -12.37
N ASP A 265 -10.25 23.36 -11.61
CA ASP A 265 -10.35 24.74 -12.11
C ASP A 265 -9.04 25.53 -12.13
N ARG A 266 -7.87 24.86 -12.14
CA ARG A 266 -6.60 25.58 -12.32
C ARG A 266 -5.77 24.93 -13.41
N ILE A 267 -5.34 25.76 -14.35
CA ILE A 267 -4.12 25.56 -15.13
C ILE A 267 -3.01 25.34 -14.09
N LEU A 268 -2.72 24.10 -13.73
CA LEU A 268 -1.68 23.81 -12.75
C LEU A 268 -0.34 23.79 -13.50
N PRO A 269 0.61 24.66 -13.15
CA PRO A 269 2.02 24.44 -13.51
C PRO A 269 2.66 23.35 -12.64
N GLU A 270 1.88 22.61 -11.85
CA GLU A 270 2.29 21.73 -10.75
C GLU A 270 1.90 20.28 -11.07
N TYR A 271 2.89 19.39 -11.20
CA TYR A 271 2.64 17.97 -11.39
C TYR A 271 2.70 17.21 -10.06
N PHE A 272 1.90 16.15 -9.98
CA PHE A 272 1.76 15.30 -8.80
C PHE A 272 2.04 13.85 -9.18
N THR A 273 2.81 13.18 -8.35
CA THR A 273 3.08 11.74 -8.50
C THR A 273 2.97 11.04 -7.16
N ALA A 274 2.66 9.74 -7.20
CA ALA A 274 2.80 8.85 -6.06
C ALA A 274 4.00 7.95 -6.28
N LYS A 275 4.95 7.98 -5.36
CA LYS A 275 6.22 7.23 -5.42
C LYS A 275 6.29 6.20 -4.31
N VAL A 276 6.79 5.01 -4.64
CA VAL A 276 7.08 3.92 -3.71
C VAL A 276 8.56 3.56 -3.79
N ASN A 277 9.23 3.46 -2.64
CA ASN A 277 10.64 3.04 -2.56
C ASN A 277 10.75 1.59 -2.07
N LEU A 278 11.98 1.10 -1.89
CA LEU A 278 12.28 -0.26 -1.42
C LEU A 278 11.64 -0.64 -0.07
N ASP A 279 11.35 0.33 0.79
CA ASP A 279 10.64 0.14 2.05
C ASP A 279 9.11 0.13 1.88
N TYR A 280 8.62 0.10 0.64
CA TYR A 280 7.21 0.13 0.27
C TYR A 280 6.42 1.29 0.89
N ARG A 281 7.09 2.36 1.31
CA ARG A 281 6.41 3.58 1.75
C ARG A 281 5.97 4.37 0.53
N ILE A 282 4.67 4.70 0.52
CA ILE A 282 4.08 5.60 -0.48
C ILE A 282 4.35 7.05 -0.05
N LYS A 283 4.86 7.86 -0.98
CA LYS A 283 5.03 9.30 -0.84
C LYS A 283 4.36 10.03 -2.00
N ILE A 284 3.71 11.14 -1.70
CA ILE A 284 3.21 12.05 -2.75
C ILE A 284 4.30 13.09 -3.01
N ASN A 285 4.77 13.17 -4.25
CA ASN A 285 5.66 14.24 -4.68
C ASN A 285 4.84 15.31 -5.39
N TYR A 286 5.12 16.58 -5.11
CA TYR A 286 4.52 17.73 -5.77
C TYR A 286 5.59 18.80 -5.95
N THR A 287 5.57 19.49 -7.08
CA THR A 287 6.47 20.62 -7.34
C THR A 287 5.67 21.90 -7.36
N GLY A 288 5.28 22.36 -6.18
CA GLY A 288 4.59 23.65 -6.01
C GLY A 288 5.44 24.88 -6.35
N ASN A 289 6.67 24.71 -6.85
CA ASN A 289 7.50 25.83 -7.28
C ASN A 289 8.47 25.41 -8.40
N ARG A 290 8.33 26.00 -9.60
CA ARG A 290 9.16 25.73 -10.79
C ARG A 290 10.67 25.91 -10.58
N ASN A 291 11.07 26.54 -9.47
CA ASN A 291 12.45 26.88 -9.14
C ASN A 291 13.06 26.00 -8.04
N ASP A 292 12.32 25.06 -7.46
CA ASP A 292 12.83 24.19 -6.39
C ASP A 292 12.90 22.72 -6.84
N LEU A 293 13.96 22.42 -7.61
CA LEU A 293 14.33 21.06 -8.01
C LEU A 293 14.84 20.21 -6.84
N SER A 294 15.01 20.76 -5.63
CA SER A 294 15.56 20.04 -4.47
C SER A 294 14.65 18.93 -3.95
N ASN A 295 13.33 19.01 -4.22
CA ASN A 295 12.36 17.99 -3.82
C ASN A 295 12.40 16.73 -4.70
N TYR A 296 13.16 16.76 -5.80
CA TYR A 296 13.29 15.62 -6.70
C TYR A 296 14.76 15.19 -6.74
N TYR A 297 15.22 14.64 -5.62
CA TYR A 297 16.61 14.24 -5.34
C TYR A 297 17.33 13.45 -6.45
N TRP A 298 16.62 12.87 -7.41
CA TRP A 298 17.19 12.12 -8.53
C TRP A 298 17.16 12.86 -9.88
N TRP A 299 16.33 13.90 -10.05
CA TRP A 299 16.34 14.73 -11.26
C TRP A 299 17.47 15.73 -11.19
N LYS A 300 18.32 15.72 -12.22
CA LYS A 300 19.51 16.55 -12.20
C LYS A 300 19.21 17.93 -12.80
N PRO A 301 19.71 19.04 -12.20
CA PRO A 301 19.48 20.39 -12.71
C PRO A 301 19.84 20.58 -14.18
N GLU A 302 20.86 19.87 -14.68
CA GLU A 302 21.28 19.93 -16.09
C GLU A 302 20.24 19.38 -17.08
N TRP A 303 19.20 18.66 -16.63
CA TRP A 303 18.09 18.20 -17.49
C TRP A 303 17.00 19.27 -17.68
N GLY A 304 17.21 20.45 -17.07
CA GLY A 304 16.30 21.58 -17.09
C GLY A 304 15.07 21.37 -16.21
N VAL A 305 14.05 22.21 -16.42
CA VAL A 305 12.77 22.09 -15.70
C VAL A 305 12.06 20.81 -16.17
N ILE A 306 11.75 19.93 -15.23
CA ILE A 306 10.91 18.76 -15.44
C ILE A 306 9.47 19.22 -15.72
N ASN A 307 8.87 18.65 -16.76
CA ASN A 307 7.50 18.90 -17.15
C ASN A 307 6.87 17.59 -17.63
N TYR A 308 5.58 17.65 -17.95
CA TYR A 308 4.78 16.54 -18.45
C TYR A 308 5.28 15.92 -19.76
N ASP A 309 6.14 16.66 -20.49
CA ASP A 309 6.78 16.28 -21.74
C ASP A 309 8.25 15.96 -21.52
N LYS A 310 8.64 15.31 -20.41
CA LYS A 310 10.03 14.84 -20.23
C LYS A 310 10.16 13.47 -19.58
N LEU A 311 9.06 12.96 -19.05
CA LEU A 311 9.00 11.76 -18.24
C LEU A 311 7.83 10.91 -18.68
N ALA A 312 8.04 9.61 -18.80
CA ALA A 312 6.98 8.64 -18.95
C ALA A 312 6.99 7.68 -17.76
N LEU A 313 5.81 7.49 -17.17
CA LEU A 313 5.60 6.68 -15.96
C LEU A 313 4.60 5.55 -16.26
N PRO A 314 4.70 4.44 -15.51
CA PRO A 314 3.65 3.43 -15.53
C PRO A 314 2.31 4.00 -15.07
N VAL A 315 1.23 3.28 -15.37
CA VAL A 315 -0.13 3.67 -15.02
C VAL A 315 -0.86 2.50 -14.39
N ARG A 316 -1.52 2.75 -13.25
CA ARG A 316 -2.42 1.79 -12.60
C ARG A 316 -3.74 2.50 -12.32
N CYS A 317 -4.78 2.10 -13.04
CA CYS A 317 -6.09 2.71 -12.92
C CYS A 317 -6.81 2.25 -11.66
N VAL A 318 -7.78 3.06 -11.22
CA VAL A 318 -8.65 2.74 -10.08
C VAL A 318 -10.12 2.83 -10.46
N LYS A 319 -10.97 2.04 -9.80
CA LYS A 319 -12.43 2.06 -9.97
C LYS A 319 -13.11 1.97 -8.62
N LYS A 320 -13.99 2.93 -8.31
CA LYS A 320 -14.80 2.90 -7.09
C LYS A 320 -15.99 1.96 -7.29
N THR A 321 -16.28 1.11 -6.31
CA THR A 321 -17.54 0.35 -6.31
C THR A 321 -18.69 1.27 -5.90
N LEU A 322 -19.81 1.16 -6.63
CA LEU A 322 -21.05 1.89 -6.35
C LEU A 322 -21.68 1.45 -5.03
#